data_AF-A0A957DGP5-F1
#
_entry.id   AF-A0A957DGP5-F1
#
_cell.length_a   1.000
_cell.length_b   1.000
_cell.length_c   1.000
_cell.angle_alpha   90.00
_cell.angle_beta   90.00
_cell.angle_gamma   90.00
#
_symmetry.space_group_name_H-M   'P 1'
#
loop_
_entity.id
_entity.type
_entity.pdbx_description
1 polymer ?
#
loop_
_entity_poly.entity_id
_entity_poly.type
_entity_poly.pdbx_seq_one_letter_code
_entity_poly.pdbx_strand_id
1 'polypeptide(L)' 'MTETAKMPARTRTWLMILILIGILWRVGGLFTHTFRPDEALFASYARLIAVWRDPLLQTQLVDKPPLAFYAQAAFFP' A
#
# COMPACT_ATOMS: atom_id res chain seq x y z
N MET A 1 -21.00 -27.77 -6.13
CA MET A 1 -19.82 -28.57 -5.74
C MET A 1 -18.63 -28.05 -6.53
N THR A 2 -17.87 -27.10 -5.98
CA THR A 2 -16.67 -26.56 -6.62
C THR A 2 -15.45 -27.30 -6.09
N GLU A 3 -14.88 -28.16 -6.92
CA GLU A 3 -13.64 -28.88 -6.63
C GLU A 3 -12.49 -27.88 -6.57
N THR A 4 -12.00 -27.60 -5.36
CA THR A 4 -10.80 -26.78 -5.18
C THR A 4 -9.60 -27.60 -5.63
N ALA A 5 -9.12 -27.37 -6.86
CA ALA A 5 -7.92 -28.00 -7.38
C ALA A 5 -6.75 -27.77 -6.41
N LYS A 6 -6.33 -28.83 -5.71
CA LYS A 6 -5.30 -28.77 -4.68
C LYS A 6 -3.94 -28.74 -5.36
N MET A 7 -3.32 -27.56 -5.39
CA MET A 7 -1.98 -27.41 -5.98
C MET A 7 -0.96 -28.33 -5.29
N PRO A 8 -0.06 -28.98 -6.04
CA PRO A 8 0.96 -29.85 -5.46
C PRO A 8 1.89 -29.05 -4.53
N ALA A 9 2.26 -29.65 -3.40
CA ALA A 9 3.00 -28.98 -2.32
C ALA A 9 4.30 -28.34 -2.80
N ARG A 10 5.01 -28.97 -3.75
CA ARG A 10 6.22 -28.44 -4.38
C ARG A 10 5.99 -27.12 -5.11
N THR A 11 4.94 -27.02 -5.93
CA THR A 11 4.60 -25.80 -6.66
C THR A 11 4.23 -24.68 -5.70
N ARG A 12 3.46 -24.99 -4.65
CA ARG A 12 3.12 -24.01 -3.60
C ARG A 12 4.37 -23.45 -2.92
N THR A 13 5.32 -24.30 -2.55
CA THR A 13 6.58 -23.87 -1.91
C THR A 13 7.40 -22.96 -2.83
N TRP A 14 7.52 -23.29 -4.12
CA TRP A 14 8.22 -22.44 -5.08
C TRP A 14 7.54 -21.08 -5.26
N LEU A 15 6.20 -21.04 -5.33
CA LEU A 15 5.46 -19.78 -5.38
C LEU A 15 5.69 -18.94 -4.13
N MET A 16 5.69 -19.56 -2.94
CA MET A 16 6.00 -18.85 -1.69
C MET A 16 7.41 -18.25 -1.70
N ILE A 17 8.41 -19.01 -2.16
CA ILE A 17 9.79 -18.52 -2.27
C ILE A 17 9.87 -17.33 -3.22
N LEU A 18 9.23 -17.42 -4.39
CA LEU A 18 9.20 -16.32 -5.37
C LEU A 18 8.52 -15.07 -4.80
N ILE A 19 7.41 -15.22 -4.08
CA ILE A 19 6.73 -14.12 -3.40
C ILE A 19 7.64 -13.49 -2.35
N LEU A 20 8.31 -14.29 -1.51
CA LEU A 20 9.20 -13.81 -0.46
C LEU A 20 10.39 -13.04 -1.03
N ILE A 21 11.00 -13.54 -2.12
CA ILE A 21 12.09 -12.84 -2.83
C ILE A 21 11.59 -11.49 -3.35
N GLY A 22 10.41 -11.46 -3.97
CA GLY A 22 9.81 -10.23 -4.47
C GLY A 22 9.53 -9.20 -3.36
N ILE A 23 9.05 -9.66 -2.20
CA ILE A 23 8.83 -8.80 -1.03
C ILE A 23 10.17 -8.23 -0.55
N LEU A 24 11.19 -9.08 -0.36
CA LEU A 24 12.48 -8.65 0.15
C LEU A 24 13.14 -7.60 -0.75
N TRP A 25 13.07 -7.81 -2.07
CA TRP A 25 13.56 -6.85 -3.05
C TRP A 25 12.82 -5.51 -2.96
N ARG A 26 11.48 -5.55 -2.82
CA ARG A 26 10.65 -4.34 -2.76
C ARG A 26 10.87 -3.55 -1.48
N VAL A 27 11.04 -4.23 -0.34
CA VAL A 27 11.29 -3.59 0.96
C VAL A 27 12.64 -2.87 0.97
N GLY A 28 13.67 -3.44 0.34
CA GLY A 28 14.99 -2.81 0.24
C GLY A 28 14.97 -1.42 -0.40
N GLY A 29 14.04 -1.17 -1.34
CA GLY A 29 13.91 0.13 -2.02
C GLY A 29 12.97 1.14 -1.36
N LEU A 30 12.25 0.77 -0.29
CA LEU A 30 11.26 1.67 0.33
C LEU A 30 11.89 2.86 1.06
N PHE A 31 13.14 2.73 1.51
CA PHE A 31 13.81 3.71 2.38
C PHE A 31 15.06 4.34 1.75
N THR A 32 15.36 4.02 0.49
CA THR A 32 16.61 4.44 -0.16
C THR A 32 16.52 5.82 -0.81
N HIS A 33 15.32 6.36 -0.98
CA HIS A 33 15.08 7.63 -1.67
C HIS A 33 14.31 8.60 -0.79
N THR A 34 14.64 9.90 -0.90
CA THR A 34 13.83 10.99 -0.37
C THR A 34 12.44 10.93 -0.99
N PHE A 35 11.42 11.34 -0.22
CA PHE A 35 10.06 11.44 -0.72
C PHE A 35 10.01 12.23 -2.02
N ARG A 36 9.46 11.59 -3.05
CA ARG A 36 9.12 12.29 -4.28
C ARG A 36 7.96 13.25 -4.01
N PRO A 37 7.80 14.33 -4.80
CA PRO A 37 6.78 15.34 -4.54
C PRO A 37 5.35 14.78 -4.41
N ASP A 38 5.02 13.77 -5.21
CA ASP A 38 3.75 13.06 -5.16
C ASP A 38 3.59 12.21 -3.90
N GLU A 39 4.64 11.51 -3.46
CA GLU A 39 4.64 10.71 -2.24
C GLU A 39 4.46 11.59 -0.99
N ALA A 40 5.14 12.74 -0.94
CA ALA A 40 4.99 13.72 0.14
C ALA A 40 3.57 14.31 0.18
N LEU A 41 3.01 14.63 -0.99
CA LEU A 41 1.65 15.15 -1.11
C LEU A 41 0.61 14.12 -0.65
N PHE A 42 0.73 12.85 -1.06
CA PHE A 42 -0.18 11.80 -0.59
C PHE A 42 -0.04 11.51 0.91
N ALA A 43 1.19 11.52 1.45
CA ALA A 43 1.42 11.41 2.89
C ALA A 43 0.75 12.55 3.67
N SER A 44 0.75 13.77 3.13
CA SER A 44 0.06 14.92 3.75
C SER A 44 -1.46 14.73 3.81
N TYR A 45 -2.07 14.19 2.74
CA TYR A 45 -3.50 13.89 2.70
C TYR A 45 -3.87 12.77 3.67
N ALA A 46 -3.08 11.69 3.69
CA ALA A 46 -3.26 10.60 4.65
C ALA A 46 -3.21 11.11 6.10
N ARG A 47 -2.28 12.02 6.41
CA ARG A 47 -2.19 12.65 7.73
C ARG A 47 -3.42 13.50 8.07
N LEU A 48 -3.94 14.28 7.13
CA LEU A 48 -5.16 15.09 7.34
C LEU A 48 -6.37 14.22 7.70
N ILE A 49 -6.46 13.04 7.08
CA ILE A 49 -7.49 12.03 7.37
C ILE A 49 -7.23 11.41 8.75
N ALA A 50 -6.01 10.95 9.03
CA ALA A 50 -5.67 10.25 10.28
C ALA A 50 -5.94 11.10 11.54
N VAL A 51 -5.62 12.40 11.49
CA VAL A 51 -5.85 13.34 12.60
C VAL A 51 -7.27 13.93 12.61
N TRP A 52 -8.19 13.39 11.80
CA TRP A 52 -9.59 13.84 11.68
C TRP A 52 -9.78 15.31 11.31
N ARG A 53 -8.76 15.96 10.73
CA ARG A 53 -8.82 17.40 10.38
C ARG A 53 -9.60 17.65 9.10
N ASP A 54 -9.41 16.80 8.09
CA ASP A 54 -10.19 16.85 6.85
C ASP A 54 -10.37 15.42 6.30
N PRO A 55 -11.25 14.62 6.93
CA PRO A 55 -11.42 13.22 6.58
C PRO A 55 -11.95 13.02 5.16
N LEU A 56 -12.68 13.98 4.61
CA LEU A 56 -13.23 13.91 3.25
C LEU A 56 -12.37 14.65 2.21
N LEU A 57 -11.22 15.20 2.63
CA LEU A 57 -10.31 16.01 1.78
C LEU A 57 -11.03 17.14 1.03
N GLN A 58 -12.06 17.75 1.64
CA GLN A 58 -12.87 18.79 1.00
C GLN A 58 -12.11 20.10 0.78
N THR A 59 -11.05 20.32 1.55
CA THR A 59 -10.22 21.52 1.47
C THR A 59 -9.03 21.37 0.51
N GLN A 60 -8.84 20.18 -0.06
CA GLN A 60 -7.69 19.84 -0.90
C GLN A 60 -8.11 19.61 -2.35
N LEU A 61 -7.25 20.00 -3.30
CA LEU A 61 -7.46 19.70 -4.71
C LEU A 61 -7.05 18.26 -5.00
N VAL A 62 -8.02 17.35 -4.92
CA VAL A 62 -7.81 15.92 -5.12
C VAL A 62 -8.30 15.51 -6.51
N ASP A 63 -7.36 15.21 -7.40
CA ASP A 63 -7.63 14.73 -8.77
C ASP A 63 -7.82 13.20 -8.84
N LYS A 64 -7.31 12.47 -7.85
CA LYS A 64 -7.30 10.99 -7.81
C LYS A 64 -8.35 10.43 -6.85
N PRO A 65 -8.92 9.24 -7.13
CA PRO A 65 -9.88 8.61 -6.21
C PRO A 65 -9.25 8.38 -4.82
N PRO A 66 -9.98 8.66 -3.73
CA PRO A 66 -9.39 8.83 -2.40
C PRO A 66 -9.07 7.50 -1.67
N LEU A 67 -9.40 6.35 -2.25
CA LEU A 67 -9.23 5.03 -1.61
C LEU A 67 -7.80 4.80 -1.11
N ALA A 68 -6.81 5.19 -1.90
CA ALA A 68 -5.40 5.03 -1.52
C ALA A 68 -5.03 5.86 -0.27
N PHE A 69 -5.59 7.07 -0.14
CA PHE A 69 -5.31 7.95 1.00
C PHE A 69 -5.95 7.40 2.28
N TYR A 70 -7.16 6.85 2.20
CA TYR A 70 -7.81 6.19 3.33
C TYR A 70 -7.04 4.95 3.79
N ALA A 71 -6.58 4.11 2.85
CA ALA A 71 -5.77 2.95 3.17
C ALA A 71 -4.45 3.36 3.83
N GLN A 72 -3.82 4.42 3.35
CA GLN A 72 -2.59 4.97 3.91
C GLN A 72 -2.81 5.58 5.30
N ALA A 73 -3.91 6.32 5.51
CA ALA A 73 -4.24 6.97 6.78
C ALA A 73 -4.37 5.97 7.94
N ALA A 74 -4.77 4.73 7.68
CA ALA A 74 -4.81 3.67 8.69
C ALA A 74 -3.45 3.32 9.31
N PHE A 75 -2.34 3.69 8.64
CA PHE A 75 -0.97 3.45 9.09
C PHE A 75 -0.26 4.73 9.56
N PHE A 76 -0.93 5.89 9.54
CA PHE A 76 -0.38 7.14 10.03
C PHE A 76 -0.72 7.33 11.53
N PRO A 77 0.23 7.85 12.33
CA PRO A 77 0.00 8.12 13.75
C PRO A 77 -0.91 9.33 14.00
#